data_AF-A0A8J5JLL4-F1
#
_entry.id   AF-A0A8J5JLL4-F1
#
_cell.length_a   1.000
_cell.length_b   1.000
_cell.length_c   1.000
_cell.angle_alpha   90.00
_cell.angle_beta   90.00
_cell.angle_gamma   90.00
#
_symmetry.space_group_name_H-M   'P 1'
#
loop_
_entity.id
_entity.type
_entity.pdbx_description
1 polymer ?
#
loop_
_entity_poly.entity_id
_entity_poly.type
_entity_poly.pdbx_seq_one_letter_code
_entity_poly.pdbx_strand_id
1 'polypeptide(L)'
;MCVRTTIPIGEKEEYLVKWVGDKVPSRRVSVLGRDLADGVTLCGLLEALVPGTCPRHDLLPPDQPEANLRIASRLANDFLGVTQDISGGGSGVLYYFLRRVRYAALKRKVLGGPPVTPEAVAQTLGSHQVRQEAPSLSTVLAQKMGIDCWRRRRQPRGSRRTSMSDILHSSQTTITTTNPLQVGAHY
;
A
#
# COMPACT_ATOMS: atom_id res chain seq x y z
N MET A 1 30.81 24.04 15.14
CA MET A 1 29.65 24.69 14.49
C MET A 1 28.38 24.23 15.20
N CYS A 2 27.57 25.15 15.75
CA CYS A 2 26.33 24.77 16.43
C CYS A 2 25.20 24.61 15.41
N VAL A 3 24.74 23.38 15.19
CA VAL A 3 23.53 23.13 14.37
C VAL A 3 22.32 23.55 15.20
N ARG A 4 21.77 24.75 14.94
CA ARG A 4 20.50 25.18 15.53
C ARG A 4 19.36 24.32 14.99
N THR A 5 19.02 23.25 15.71
CA THR A 5 17.83 22.43 15.42
C THR A 5 16.66 22.89 16.30
N THR A 6 16.08 24.04 15.98
CA THR A 6 14.70 24.30 16.41
C THR A 6 13.80 23.28 15.72
N ILE A 7 13.22 22.38 16.51
CA ILE A 7 12.12 21.50 16.08
C ILE A 7 10.84 22.20 16.54
N PRO A 8 10.13 22.95 15.68
CA PRO A 8 8.96 23.68 16.10
C PRO A 8 7.83 22.72 16.49
N ILE A 9 7.35 22.85 17.73
CA ILE A 9 6.23 22.06 18.23
C ILE A 9 4.98 22.50 17.44
N GLY A 10 4.40 21.56 16.67
CA GLY A 10 3.29 21.86 15.77
C GLY A 10 3.68 22.14 14.31
N GLU A 11 4.76 21.55 13.80
CA GLU A 11 5.13 21.63 12.37
C GLU A 11 3.91 21.44 11.46
N LYS A 12 3.68 22.34 10.51
CA LYS A 12 2.71 22.17 9.44
C LYS A 12 3.36 21.49 8.23
N GLU A 13 2.56 21.01 7.27
CA GLU A 13 3.06 20.24 6.12
C GLU A 13 4.10 21.02 5.28
N GLU A 14 3.90 22.32 5.11
CA GLU A 14 4.74 23.20 4.30
C GLU A 14 6.21 23.25 4.80
N TYR A 15 6.41 23.05 6.11
CA TYR A 15 7.76 23.01 6.67
C TYR A 15 8.48 21.70 6.38
N LEU A 16 7.76 20.57 6.35
CA LEU A 16 8.31 19.30 5.88
C LEU A 16 8.55 19.33 4.36
N VAL A 17 7.65 19.93 3.57
CA VAL A 17 7.87 20.17 2.12
C VAL A 17 9.18 20.91 1.90
N LYS A 18 9.38 22.04 2.59
CA LYS A 18 10.63 22.80 2.51
C LYS A 18 11.84 21.98 2.94
N TRP A 19 11.75 21.27 4.07
CA TRP A 19 12.86 20.46 4.58
C TRP A 19 13.26 19.32 3.64
N VAL A 20 12.30 18.66 2.97
CA VAL A 20 12.59 17.64 1.95
C VAL A 20 13.22 18.29 0.71
N GLY A 21 12.71 19.43 0.24
CA GLY A 21 13.32 20.18 -0.87
C GLY A 21 14.76 20.62 -0.59
N ASP A 22 15.05 21.09 0.63
CA ASP A 22 16.39 21.43 1.12
C ASP A 22 17.34 20.20 1.23
N LYS A 23 16.84 18.97 1.06
CA LYS A 23 17.61 17.71 1.12
C LYS A 23 17.72 17.03 -0.24
N VAL A 24 16.69 17.12 -1.08
CA VAL A 24 16.64 16.51 -2.42
C VAL A 24 16.40 17.61 -3.46
N PRO A 25 17.36 18.53 -3.69
CA PRO A 25 17.17 19.67 -4.61
C PRO A 25 16.99 19.25 -6.07
N SER A 26 17.33 18.00 -6.42
CA SER A 26 17.09 17.40 -7.73
C SER A 26 15.61 17.15 -8.04
N ARG A 27 14.73 17.15 -7.03
CA ARG A 27 13.29 16.88 -7.19
C ARG A 27 12.48 18.02 -6.55
N ARG A 28 11.55 18.59 -7.32
CA ARG A 28 10.64 19.61 -6.80
C ARG A 28 9.54 18.93 -5.99
N VAL A 29 9.51 19.22 -4.69
CA VAL A 29 8.46 18.77 -3.77
C VAL A 29 7.55 19.95 -3.44
N SER A 30 6.25 19.74 -3.56
CA SER A 30 5.18 20.71 -3.36
C SER A 30 4.07 20.17 -2.44
N VAL A 31 3.73 18.89 -2.58
CA VAL A 31 2.72 18.18 -1.79
C VAL A 31 3.29 16.82 -1.40
N LEU A 32 3.47 16.56 -0.09
CA LEU A 32 4.20 15.37 0.37
C LEU A 32 3.51 14.09 -0.08
N GLY A 33 2.19 14.02 0.09
CA GLY A 33 1.39 12.85 -0.28
C GLY A 33 1.34 12.53 -1.77
N ARG A 34 1.81 13.42 -2.64
CA ARG A 34 1.89 13.20 -4.09
C ARG A 34 3.34 12.99 -4.56
N ASP A 35 4.23 13.89 -4.17
CA ASP A 35 5.57 13.98 -4.76
C ASP A 35 6.57 12.98 -4.14
N LEU A 36 6.19 12.33 -3.03
CA LEU A 36 6.90 11.21 -2.40
C LEU A 36 6.13 9.88 -2.54
N ALA A 37 4.96 9.87 -3.19
CA ALA A 37 4.16 8.66 -3.38
C ALA A 37 4.83 7.62 -4.27
N ASP A 38 5.75 8.04 -5.14
CA ASP A 38 6.56 7.18 -6.00
C ASP A 38 7.61 6.35 -5.23
N GLY A 39 7.87 6.68 -3.96
CA GLY A 39 8.91 6.11 -3.11
C GLY A 39 10.34 6.48 -3.53
N VAL A 40 10.59 6.79 -4.80
CA VAL A 40 11.93 7.14 -5.31
C VAL A 40 12.45 8.44 -4.71
N THR A 41 11.60 9.48 -4.58
CA THR A 41 11.97 10.73 -3.88
C THR A 41 12.38 10.45 -2.44
N LEU A 42 11.75 9.46 -1.80
CA LEU A 42 11.99 9.11 -0.41
C LEU A 42 13.28 8.29 -0.22
N CYS A 43 13.60 7.38 -1.13
CA CYS A 43 14.91 6.72 -1.19
C CYS A 43 16.04 7.74 -1.37
N GLY A 44 15.86 8.74 -2.24
CA GLY A 44 16.81 9.86 -2.39
C GLY A 44 16.95 10.73 -1.14
N LEU A 45 15.86 10.94 -0.39
CA LEU A 45 15.91 11.62 0.90
C LEU A 45 16.73 10.83 1.93
N LEU A 46 16.57 9.50 1.99
CA LEU A 46 17.35 8.67 2.91
C LEU A 46 18.84 8.66 2.55
N GLU A 47 19.19 8.59 1.27
CA GLU A 47 20.57 8.72 0.80
C GLU A 47 21.17 10.10 1.18
N ALA A 48 20.42 11.19 1.04
CA ALA A 48 20.85 12.53 1.45
C ALA A 48 21.00 12.71 2.98
N LEU A 49 20.37 11.86 3.78
CA LEU A 49 20.49 11.87 5.26
C LEU A 49 21.56 10.89 5.75
N VAL A 50 21.72 9.77 5.06
CA VAL A 50 22.62 8.66 5.40
C VAL A 50 23.22 8.13 4.08
N PRO A 51 24.35 8.71 3.62
CA PRO A 51 24.98 8.34 2.35
C PRO A 51 25.39 6.86 2.32
N GLY A 52 25.25 6.24 1.15
CA GLY A 52 25.52 4.82 0.91
C GLY A 52 24.34 3.88 1.19
N THR A 53 23.16 4.39 1.53
CA THR A 53 21.96 3.55 1.78
C THR A 53 21.15 3.27 0.53
N CYS A 54 21.06 4.22 -0.40
CA CYS A 54 20.44 4.06 -1.72
C CYS A 54 21.14 4.96 -2.77
N PRO A 55 22.41 4.70 -3.11
CA PRO A 55 23.21 5.55 -4.00
C PRO A 55 22.71 5.58 -5.45
N ARG A 56 21.90 4.60 -5.87
CA ARG A 56 21.30 4.50 -7.22
C ARG A 56 19.77 4.56 -7.18
N HIS A 57 19.20 5.36 -6.27
CA HIS A 57 17.76 5.59 -6.21
C HIS A 57 17.20 6.17 -7.52
N ASP A 58 18.02 6.86 -8.32
CA ASP A 58 17.67 7.36 -9.65
C ASP A 58 17.29 6.26 -10.66
N LEU A 59 17.73 5.02 -10.43
CA LEU A 59 17.38 3.84 -11.25
C LEU A 59 16.10 3.12 -10.79
N LEU A 60 15.51 3.51 -9.66
CA LEU A 60 14.28 2.85 -9.17
C LEU A 60 13.10 3.20 -10.09
N PRO A 61 12.31 2.20 -10.52
CA PRO A 61 11.26 2.43 -11.49
C PRO A 61 10.04 3.06 -10.79
N PRO A 62 9.54 4.23 -11.26
CA PRO A 62 8.51 4.99 -10.54
C PRO A 62 7.09 4.40 -10.69
N ASP A 63 6.92 3.39 -11.54
CA ASP A 63 5.68 2.62 -11.73
C ASP A 63 5.42 1.60 -10.59
N GLN A 64 6.40 1.36 -9.72
CA GLN A 64 6.33 0.44 -8.58
C GLN A 64 6.42 1.17 -7.22
N PRO A 65 5.49 2.09 -6.92
CA PRO A 65 5.54 2.92 -5.71
C PRO A 65 5.55 2.08 -4.42
N GLU A 66 4.75 1.02 -4.35
CA GLU A 66 4.67 0.17 -3.15
C GLU A 66 6.01 -0.51 -2.83
N ALA A 67 6.73 -1.00 -3.84
CA ALA A 67 8.05 -1.61 -3.67
C ALA A 67 9.09 -0.56 -3.22
N ASN A 68 9.10 0.61 -3.87
CA ASN A 68 10.02 1.71 -3.53
C ASN A 68 9.78 2.23 -2.11
N LEU A 69 8.51 2.44 -1.72
CA LEU A 69 8.11 2.84 -0.38
C LEU A 69 8.51 1.79 0.68
N ARG A 70 8.38 0.50 0.35
CA ARG A 70 8.81 -0.59 1.25
C ARG A 70 10.33 -0.67 1.41
N ILE A 71 11.08 -0.42 0.33
CA ILE A 71 12.54 -0.26 0.39
C ILE A 71 12.90 0.91 1.31
N ALA A 72 12.27 2.08 1.13
CA ALA A 72 12.50 3.25 1.97
C ALA A 72 12.17 2.99 3.45
N SER A 73 11.03 2.37 3.78
CA SER A 73 10.69 2.01 5.16
C SER A 73 11.71 1.06 5.80
N ARG A 74 12.26 0.09 5.06
CA ARG A 74 13.30 -0.81 5.59
C ARG A 74 14.64 -0.11 5.81
N LEU A 75 15.10 0.69 4.85
CA LEU A 75 16.32 1.49 5.01
C LEU A 75 16.19 2.47 6.20
N ALA A 76 15.02 3.08 6.39
CA ALA A 76 14.74 3.92 7.54
C ALA A 76 14.66 3.13 8.87
N ASN A 77 14.17 1.89 8.85
CA ASN A 77 14.20 1.00 10.01
C ASN A 77 15.65 0.68 10.42
N ASP A 78 16.46 0.20 9.48
CA ASP A 78 17.75 -0.40 9.78
C ASP A 78 18.84 0.66 10.07
N PHE A 79 18.82 1.80 9.35
CA PHE A 79 19.85 2.84 9.49
C PHE A 79 19.44 4.04 10.35
N LEU A 80 18.13 4.24 10.58
CA LEU A 80 17.58 5.35 11.39
C LEU A 80 16.69 4.89 12.57
N GLY A 81 16.33 3.60 12.68
CA GLY A 81 15.46 3.10 13.75
C GLY A 81 13.98 3.47 13.59
N VAL A 82 13.53 3.78 12.37
CA VAL A 82 12.12 4.16 12.09
C VAL A 82 11.33 2.96 11.58
N THR A 83 10.66 2.26 12.50
CA THR A 83 9.94 0.99 12.27
C THR A 83 8.63 1.08 11.47
N GLN A 84 8.28 2.24 10.90
CA GLN A 84 6.96 2.49 10.31
C GLN A 84 6.93 2.13 8.82
N ASP A 85 6.08 1.16 8.46
CA ASP A 85 5.78 0.83 7.07
C ASP A 85 4.80 1.87 6.49
N ILE A 86 5.16 2.41 5.32
CA ILE A 86 4.41 3.47 4.61
C ILE A 86 3.82 2.97 3.27
N SER A 87 4.04 1.71 2.91
CA SER A 87 3.53 1.11 1.66
C SER A 87 2.01 1.23 1.50
N GLY A 88 1.26 1.32 2.60
CA GLY A 88 -0.18 1.60 2.63
C GLY A 88 -0.64 3.01 2.21
N GLY A 89 0.25 3.90 1.75
CA GLY A 89 -0.09 5.07 0.94
C GLY A 89 -0.83 6.24 1.60
N GLY A 90 -1.16 6.18 2.89
CA GLY A 90 -1.86 7.27 3.58
C GLY A 90 -0.98 8.50 3.80
N SER A 91 -1.43 9.69 3.36
CA SER A 91 -0.70 10.96 3.53
C SER A 91 -0.33 11.25 5.00
N GLY A 92 -1.24 10.96 5.94
CA GLY A 92 -0.97 11.05 7.38
C GLY A 92 0.14 10.10 7.84
N VAL A 93 0.18 8.87 7.33
CA VAL A 93 1.22 7.87 7.66
C VAL A 93 2.59 8.36 7.20
N LEU A 94 2.68 8.85 5.96
CA LEU A 94 3.89 9.45 5.39
C LEU A 94 4.34 10.68 6.19
N TYR A 95 3.41 11.54 6.59
CA TYR A 95 3.69 12.73 7.41
C TYR A 95 4.32 12.36 8.77
N TYR A 96 3.75 11.38 9.49
CA TYR A 96 4.32 10.89 10.76
C TYR A 96 5.69 10.21 10.56
N PHE A 97 5.85 9.46 9.47
CA PHE A 97 7.11 8.83 9.09
C PHE A 97 8.21 9.88 8.87
N LEU A 98 7.94 10.94 8.10
CA LEU A 98 8.91 12.00 7.81
C LEU A 98 9.36 12.75 9.08
N ARG A 99 8.44 13.03 10.02
CA ARG A 99 8.79 13.58 11.34
C ARG A 99 9.77 12.66 12.10
N ARG A 100 9.52 11.34 12.11
CA ARG A 100 10.38 10.34 12.76
C ARG A 100 11.75 10.24 12.07
N VAL A 101 11.79 10.14 10.74
CA VAL A 101 13.03 10.12 9.93
C VAL A 101 13.88 11.34 10.20
N ARG A 102 13.26 12.53 10.24
CA ARG A 102 13.99 13.77 10.54
C ARG A 102 14.57 13.79 11.95
N TYR A 103 13.77 13.44 12.97
CA TYR A 103 14.25 13.37 14.35
C TYR A 103 15.39 12.34 14.48
N ALA A 104 15.25 11.16 13.87
CA ALA A 104 16.28 10.13 13.85
C ALA A 104 17.57 10.58 13.16
N ALA A 105 17.48 11.29 12.03
CA ALA A 105 18.64 11.85 11.35
C ALA A 105 19.36 12.93 12.17
N LEU A 106 18.62 13.74 12.95
CA LEU A 106 19.22 14.66 13.90
C LEU A 106 19.89 13.93 15.06
N LYS A 107 19.22 12.93 15.65
CA LYS A 107 19.78 12.06 16.69
C LYS A 107 21.09 11.40 16.22
N ARG A 108 21.10 10.88 14.99
CA ARG A 108 22.27 10.24 14.37
C ARG A 108 23.47 11.19 14.20
N LYS A 109 23.23 12.48 13.94
CA LYS A 109 24.30 13.50 13.85
C LYS A 109 24.94 13.85 15.20
N VAL A 110 24.23 13.63 16.30
CA VAL A 110 24.70 13.95 17.67
C VAL A 110 25.29 12.72 18.38
N LEU A 111 24.63 11.56 18.24
CA LEU A 111 24.96 10.33 18.97
C LEU A 111 25.64 9.26 18.11
N GLY A 112 25.80 9.51 16.80
CA GLY A 112 26.13 8.46 15.83
C GLY A 112 24.96 7.53 15.54
N GLY A 113 25.21 6.51 14.73
CA GLY A 113 24.25 5.46 14.38
C GLY A 113 24.97 4.27 13.75
N PRO A 114 24.27 3.16 13.47
CA PRO A 114 24.89 1.96 12.90
C PRO A 114 25.65 2.28 11.61
N PRO A 115 26.86 1.74 11.40
CA PRO A 115 27.65 2.01 10.21
C PRO A 115 26.89 1.55 8.96
N VAL A 116 27.04 2.32 7.88
CA VAL A 116 26.47 1.97 6.58
C VAL A 116 27.52 1.17 5.84
N THR A 117 27.35 -0.15 5.77
CA THR A 117 28.22 -1.01 4.97
C THR A 117 27.45 -1.56 3.77
N PRO A 118 28.10 -1.81 2.62
CA PRO A 118 27.44 -2.37 1.45
C PRO A 118 26.75 -3.71 1.75
N GLU A 119 27.31 -4.51 2.67
CA GLU A 119 26.77 -5.81 3.08
C GLU A 119 25.48 -5.63 3.90
N ALA A 120 25.42 -4.66 4.81
CA ALA A 120 24.21 -4.36 5.57
C ALA A 120 23.08 -3.89 4.64
N VAL A 121 23.39 -2.99 3.69
CA VAL A 121 22.43 -2.52 2.68
C VAL A 121 21.98 -3.69 1.78
N ALA A 122 22.90 -4.55 1.35
CA ALA A 122 22.59 -5.74 0.57
C ALA A 122 21.75 -6.77 1.35
N GLN A 123 21.88 -6.88 2.66
CA GLN A 123 21.00 -7.71 3.50
C GLN A 123 19.59 -7.12 3.59
N THR A 124 19.45 -5.81 3.84
CA THR A 124 18.16 -5.09 3.85
C THR A 124 17.41 -5.23 2.52
N LEU A 125 18.12 -5.07 1.40
CA LEU A 125 17.56 -5.12 0.04
C LEU A 125 17.40 -6.56 -0.48
N GLY A 126 18.35 -7.46 -0.26
CA GLY A 126 18.28 -8.87 -0.69
C GLY A 126 17.13 -9.64 -0.04
N SER A 127 16.76 -9.25 1.18
CA SER A 127 15.54 -9.70 1.87
C SER A 127 14.23 -9.24 1.19
N HIS A 128 14.28 -8.53 0.07
CA HIS A 128 13.14 -8.20 -0.79
C HIS A 128 12.91 -9.29 -1.84
N GLN A 129 13.98 -9.75 -2.51
CA GLN A 129 13.91 -10.62 -3.68
C GLN A 129 13.41 -12.04 -3.32
N VAL A 130 13.89 -12.59 -2.19
CA VAL A 130 13.47 -13.91 -1.67
C VAL A 130 11.96 -13.97 -1.36
N ARG A 131 11.29 -12.83 -1.15
CA ARG A 131 9.86 -12.78 -0.78
C ARG A 131 8.91 -12.50 -1.95
N GLN A 132 9.43 -12.30 -3.17
CA GLN A 132 8.62 -12.09 -4.37
C GLN A 132 8.63 -13.30 -5.33
N GLU A 133 9.64 -14.18 -5.27
CA GLU A 133 9.80 -15.29 -6.23
C GLU A 133 9.48 -16.69 -5.68
N ALA A 134 9.11 -16.82 -4.41
CA ALA A 134 8.68 -18.10 -3.84
C ALA A 134 7.14 -18.26 -3.93
N PRO A 135 6.59 -18.92 -4.96
CA PRO A 135 5.26 -19.52 -4.82
C PRO A 135 5.31 -20.44 -3.60
N SER A 136 4.35 -20.32 -2.69
CA SER A 136 4.29 -21.16 -1.50
C SER A 136 4.33 -22.64 -1.89
N LEU A 137 4.86 -23.51 -1.04
CA LEU A 137 4.88 -24.96 -1.31
C LEU A 137 3.47 -25.50 -1.66
N SER A 138 2.41 -24.91 -1.10
CA SER A 138 1.02 -25.19 -1.47
C SER A 138 0.68 -24.83 -2.93
N THR A 139 1.24 -23.75 -3.48
CA THR A 139 1.04 -23.33 -4.88
C THR A 139 1.79 -24.24 -5.84
N VAL A 140 3.06 -24.58 -5.53
CA VAL A 140 3.85 -25.52 -6.34
C VAL A 140 3.22 -26.92 -6.32
N LEU A 141 2.73 -27.37 -5.17
CA LEU A 141 2.00 -28.65 -5.07
C LEU A 141 0.66 -28.60 -5.80
N ALA A 142 -0.13 -27.53 -5.68
CA ALA A 142 -1.40 -27.40 -6.42
C ALA A 142 -1.20 -27.44 -7.94
N GLN A 143 -0.12 -26.82 -8.44
CA GLN A 143 0.23 -26.81 -9.86
C GLN A 143 0.76 -28.18 -10.34
N LYS A 144 1.40 -28.96 -9.46
CA LYS A 144 1.84 -30.34 -9.73
C LYS A 144 0.72 -31.39 -9.58
N MET A 145 -0.38 -31.02 -8.92
CA MET A 145 -1.54 -31.88 -8.62
C MET A 145 -2.79 -31.56 -9.49
N GLY A 146 -2.68 -30.67 -10.47
CA GLY A 146 -3.69 -30.50 -11.54
C GLY A 146 -5.06 -29.96 -11.10
N ILE A 147 -5.11 -28.94 -10.24
CA ILE A 147 -6.37 -28.40 -9.70
C ILE A 147 -6.87 -27.18 -10.50
N ASP A 148 -7.53 -27.45 -11.64
CA ASP A 148 -8.06 -26.44 -12.57
C ASP A 148 -9.48 -25.92 -12.20
N CYS A 149 -9.68 -25.53 -10.93
CA CYS A 149 -11.03 -25.37 -10.35
C CYS A 149 -11.64 -23.96 -10.33
N TRP A 150 -10.96 -22.89 -10.79
CA TRP A 150 -11.43 -21.50 -10.60
C TRP A 150 -11.62 -20.64 -11.86
N ARG A 151 -11.69 -21.24 -13.06
CA ARG A 151 -11.94 -20.50 -14.32
C ARG A 151 -13.30 -20.80 -14.99
N ARG A 152 -14.42 -20.67 -14.26
CA ARG A 152 -15.73 -20.38 -14.90
C ARG A 152 -16.81 -19.88 -13.92
N ARG A 153 -16.94 -18.55 -13.78
CA ARG A 153 -18.22 -17.87 -13.40
C ARG A 153 -18.22 -16.38 -13.80
N ARG A 154 -18.34 -16.13 -15.11
CA ARG A 154 -18.91 -14.88 -15.65
C ARG A 154 -19.86 -15.20 -16.79
N GLN A 155 -20.97 -14.46 -16.80
CA GLN A 155 -22.01 -14.33 -17.83
C GLN A 155 -23.14 -15.40 -17.87
N PRO A 156 -24.38 -14.99 -18.24
CA PRO A 156 -25.62 -15.74 -17.98
C PRO A 156 -26.34 -16.22 -19.26
N ARG A 157 -27.39 -17.05 -19.11
CA ARG A 157 -28.69 -16.98 -19.83
C ARG A 157 -29.60 -18.16 -19.43
N GLY A 158 -30.90 -17.91 -19.36
CA GLY A 158 -31.90 -18.85 -18.88
C GLY A 158 -32.55 -19.77 -19.92
N SER A 159 -33.82 -20.09 -19.63
CA SER A 159 -34.83 -20.70 -20.52
C SER A 159 -35.05 -22.23 -20.45
N ARG A 160 -36.18 -22.57 -19.80
CA ARG A 160 -37.24 -23.52 -20.24
C ARG A 160 -37.08 -25.06 -20.17
N ARG A 161 -37.94 -25.60 -19.28
CA ARG A 161 -39.04 -26.58 -19.51
C ARG A 161 -38.77 -28.09 -19.49
N THR A 162 -39.88 -28.80 -19.19
CA THR A 162 -40.13 -30.26 -19.15
C THR A 162 -39.50 -30.98 -17.94
N SER A 163 -40.15 -31.95 -17.28
CA SER A 163 -41.52 -32.49 -17.33
C SER A 163 -41.84 -33.03 -15.90
N MET A 164 -42.96 -32.70 -15.25
CA MET A 164 -44.26 -33.38 -15.31
C MET A 164 -44.22 -34.89 -14.97
N SER A 165 -44.24 -35.23 -13.67
CA SER A 165 -45.14 -36.25 -13.09
C SER A 165 -45.16 -36.17 -11.54
N ASP A 166 -46.27 -36.64 -10.94
CA ASP A 166 -46.38 -37.22 -9.59
C ASP A 166 -46.21 -36.30 -8.33
N ILE A 167 -46.92 -36.48 -7.21
CA ILE A 167 -48.11 -37.31 -6.83
C ILE A 167 -48.77 -36.57 -5.63
N LEU A 168 -50.01 -36.04 -5.80
CA LEU A 168 -51.27 -36.49 -5.16
C LEU A 168 -51.52 -36.19 -3.64
N HIS A 169 -52.77 -35.82 -3.35
CA HIS A 169 -53.47 -35.65 -2.05
C HIS A 169 -53.08 -34.43 -1.18
N SER A 170 -53.97 -33.43 -1.06
CA SER A 170 -55.13 -33.34 -0.13
C SER A 170 -54.69 -32.86 1.26
N SER A 171 -55.15 -31.70 1.77
CA SER A 171 -56.57 -31.45 2.05
C SER A 171 -57.01 -29.98 1.92
N GLN A 172 -58.32 -29.79 1.90
CA GLN A 172 -59.04 -28.54 1.62
C GLN A 172 -59.09 -27.59 2.84
N THR A 173 -59.18 -26.28 2.59
CA THR A 173 -60.32 -25.47 3.06
C THR A 173 -60.42 -24.16 2.26
N THR A 174 -61.62 -23.88 1.76
CA THR A 174 -62.02 -22.67 1.04
C THR A 174 -62.41 -21.54 2.01
N ILE A 175 -62.02 -20.29 1.76
CA ILE A 175 -62.93 -19.13 1.93
C ILE A 175 -62.72 -18.09 0.80
N THR A 176 -63.83 -17.74 0.17
CA THR A 176 -64.07 -16.71 -0.86
C THR A 176 -63.85 -15.27 -0.35
N THR A 177 -63.55 -14.29 -1.23
CA THR A 177 -64.26 -12.97 -1.35
C THR A 177 -63.54 -11.99 -2.30
N THR A 178 -64.08 -11.93 -3.53
CA THR A 178 -64.20 -10.80 -4.48
C THR A 178 -63.34 -9.52 -4.36
N ASN A 179 -62.63 -9.20 -5.45
CA ASN A 179 -62.44 -7.82 -5.94
C ASN A 179 -63.77 -7.24 -6.46
N PRO A 180 -63.95 -5.91 -6.41
CA PRO A 180 -64.71 -5.15 -7.40
C PRO A 180 -63.81 -4.23 -8.27
N LEU A 181 -64.27 -3.98 -9.50
CA LEU A 181 -63.65 -3.19 -10.56
C LEU A 181 -64.19 -1.75 -10.61
N GLN A 182 -63.35 -0.79 -11.08
CA GLN A 182 -63.72 0.56 -11.62
C GLN A 182 -64.45 1.49 -10.61
N VAL A 183 -64.74 2.80 -10.77
CA VAL A 183 -64.78 3.84 -11.84
C VAL A 183 -64.30 5.18 -11.20
N GLY A 184 -63.79 6.23 -11.85
CA GLY A 184 -63.49 6.46 -13.28
C GLY A 184 -63.79 7.89 -13.84
N ALA A 185 -63.88 8.96 -13.02
CA ALA A 185 -64.18 10.35 -13.42
C ALA A 185 -63.18 11.33 -12.72
N HIS A 186 -62.66 12.43 -13.27
CA HIS A 186 -63.02 13.32 -14.39
C HIS A 186 -64.39 14.02 -14.26
N TYR A 187 -64.44 15.11 -13.47
CA TYR A 187 -64.37 16.48 -13.99
C TYR A 187 -63.99 17.48 -12.89
#